data_AF-A0A6J2JPV1-F1
#
_entry.id   AF-A0A6J2JPV1-F1
#
_cell.length_a   1.000
_cell.length_b   1.000
_cell.length_c   1.000
_cell.angle_alpha   90.00
_cell.angle_beta   90.00
_cell.angle_gamma   90.00
#
_symmetry.space_group_name_H-M   'P 1'
#
loop_
_entity.id
_entity.type
_entity.pdbx_description
1 polymer ?
#
loop_
_entity_poly.entity_id
_entity_poly.type
_entity_poly.pdbx_seq_one_letter_code
_entity_poly.pdbx_strand_id
1 'polypeptide(L)'
;MCSCKNMVKLVKEVFNLAGINNVTFELKIGNLFSSETIELLTDGAIILVPYDADCNHSPCLRNGHTAHWALICGILIDNPTESFELDANNIYVLCKHGKSKYLAIWKLADLDSSNKNLKEFSPKKGTDGSTYVLPDGGIGGEDGLCNQYLVFKGLNPN
;
A
#
# COMPACT_ATOMS: atom_id res chain seq x y z
N MET A 1 -0.47 9.05 10.42
CA MET A 1 0.19 8.12 9.50
C MET A 1 1.22 8.95 8.74
N CYS A 2 2.47 8.51 8.63
CA CYS A 2 3.46 9.21 7.82
C CYS A 2 3.11 9.10 6.34
N SER A 3 3.38 10.12 5.53
CA SER A 3 3.17 10.09 4.09
C SER A 3 4.11 9.11 3.37
N CYS A 4 3.83 8.80 2.10
CA CYS A 4 4.70 7.96 1.26
C CYS A 4 6.10 8.58 1.12
N LYS A 5 6.20 9.90 0.98
CA LYS A 5 7.48 10.63 0.94
C LYS A 5 8.31 10.43 2.20
N ASN A 6 7.69 10.50 3.38
CA ASN A 6 8.38 10.24 4.63
C ASN A 6 8.70 8.75 4.81
N MET A 7 7.85 7.86 4.31
CA MET A 7 8.14 6.42 4.29
C MET A 7 9.38 6.10 3.45
N VAL A 8 9.57 6.74 2.29
CA VAL A 8 10.80 6.61 1.48
C VAL A 8 12.05 6.98 2.27
N LYS A 9 12.01 8.06 3.07
CA LYS A 9 13.15 8.45 3.91
C LYS A 9 13.42 7.39 4.97
N LEU A 10 12.37 6.91 5.63
CA LEU A 10 12.48 5.86 6.65
C LEU A 10 13.06 4.56 6.07
N VAL A 11 12.62 4.13 4.88
CA VAL A 11 13.17 2.95 4.21
C VAL A 11 14.67 3.09 3.97
N LYS A 12 15.14 4.25 3.49
CA LYS A 12 16.58 4.51 3.28
C LYS A 12 17.37 4.38 4.57
N GLU A 13 16.86 4.97 5.66
CA GLU A 13 17.52 4.91 6.97
C GLU A 13 17.57 3.48 7.50
N VAL A 14 16.44 2.76 7.45
CA VAL A 14 16.36 1.36 7.90
C VAL A 14 17.29 0.46 7.10
N PHE A 15 17.31 0.59 5.77
CA PHE A 15 18.17 -0.24 4.91
C PHE A 15 19.65 0.02 5.20
N ASN A 16 20.04 1.29 5.35
CA ASN A 16 21.41 1.65 5.72
C ASN A 16 21.82 1.09 7.08
N LEU A 17 20.95 1.24 8.10
CA LEU A 17 21.22 0.73 9.45
C LEU A 17 21.28 -0.80 9.50
N ALA A 18 20.44 -1.48 8.71
CA ALA A 18 20.39 -2.94 8.64
C ALA A 18 21.43 -3.55 7.69
N GLY A 19 22.20 -2.75 6.95
CA GLY A 19 23.15 -3.22 5.95
C GLY A 19 22.49 -3.91 4.75
N ILE A 20 21.24 -3.56 4.42
CA ILE A 20 20.50 -4.13 3.29
C ILE A 20 20.93 -3.40 2.01
N ASN A 21 21.58 -4.11 1.10
CA ASN A 21 22.14 -3.57 -0.14
C ASN A 21 21.66 -4.28 -1.41
N ASN A 22 21.04 -5.45 -1.28
CA ASN A 22 20.54 -6.28 -2.37
C ASN A 22 19.05 -6.06 -2.69
N VAL A 23 18.39 -5.20 -1.92
CA VAL A 23 16.97 -4.86 -2.10
C VAL A 23 16.86 -3.47 -2.69
N THR A 24 16.21 -3.34 -3.83
CA THR A 24 15.87 -2.05 -4.41
C THR A 24 14.43 -1.68 -4.05
N PHE A 25 14.14 -0.40 -3.99
CA PHE A 25 12.78 0.07 -3.76
C PHE A 25 12.49 1.34 -4.56
N GLU A 26 11.22 1.55 -4.87
CA GLU A 26 10.72 2.64 -5.69
C GLU A 26 9.39 3.15 -5.12
N LEU A 27 9.19 4.47 -5.11
CA LEU A 27 7.89 5.07 -4.87
C LEU A 27 7.16 5.16 -6.21
N LYS A 28 5.98 4.55 -6.29
CA LYS A 28 5.10 4.66 -7.45
C LYS A 28 3.91 5.57 -7.16
N ILE A 29 3.53 6.31 -8.20
CA ILE A 29 2.34 7.16 -8.22
C ILE A 29 1.46 6.66 -9.35
N GLY A 30 0.21 6.36 -9.04
CA GLY A 30 -0.72 5.79 -10.01
C GLY A 30 -1.54 4.64 -9.44
N ASN A 31 -2.29 4.00 -10.33
CA ASN A 31 -3.14 2.89 -9.97
C ASN A 31 -2.29 1.71 -9.46
N LEU A 32 -2.72 1.15 -8.33
CA LEU A 32 -2.21 -0.11 -7.81
C LEU A 32 -2.75 -1.30 -8.63
N PHE A 33 -4.00 -1.21 -9.10
CA PHE A 33 -4.54 -2.18 -10.04
C PHE A 33 -4.09 -1.82 -11.47
N SER A 34 -3.01 -2.44 -11.94
CA SER A 34 -2.44 -2.27 -13.28
C SER A 34 -1.67 -3.51 -13.72
N SER A 35 -1.54 -3.76 -15.03
CA SER A 35 -0.75 -4.87 -15.57
C SER A 35 0.70 -4.81 -15.05
N GLU A 36 1.30 -3.62 -15.00
CA GLU A 36 2.66 -3.43 -14.45
C GLU A 36 2.77 -3.87 -12.99
N THR A 37 1.77 -3.55 -12.14
CA THR A 37 1.80 -3.96 -10.73
C THR A 37 1.61 -5.46 -10.58
N ILE A 38 0.76 -6.06 -11.41
CA ILE A 38 0.50 -7.50 -11.46
C ILE A 38 1.77 -8.25 -11.88
N GLU A 39 2.47 -7.79 -12.91
CA GLU A 39 3.76 -8.32 -13.36
C GLU A 39 4.79 -8.24 -12.22
N LEU A 40 4.94 -7.08 -11.58
CA LEU A 40 5.86 -6.90 -10.46
C LEU A 40 5.60 -7.89 -9.32
N LEU A 41 4.33 -8.07 -8.93
CA LEU A 41 3.96 -9.03 -7.89
C LEU A 41 4.22 -10.48 -8.32
N THR A 42 4.02 -10.80 -9.60
CA THR A 42 4.29 -12.13 -10.18
C THR A 42 5.79 -12.43 -10.19
N ASP A 43 6.63 -11.42 -10.40
CA ASP A 43 8.10 -11.50 -10.32
C ASP A 43 8.63 -11.54 -8.87
N GLY A 44 7.74 -11.55 -7.87
CA GLY A 44 8.08 -11.63 -6.45
C GLY A 44 8.43 -10.29 -5.80
N ALA A 45 8.03 -9.16 -6.40
CA ALA A 45 8.09 -7.88 -5.71
C ALA A 45 7.16 -7.88 -4.47
N ILE A 46 7.56 -7.13 -3.46
CA ILE A 46 6.73 -6.83 -2.29
C ILE A 46 6.25 -5.39 -2.39
N ILE A 47 4.99 -5.13 -2.06
CA ILE A 47 4.42 -3.77 -2.15
C ILE A 47 3.95 -3.32 -0.77
N LEU A 48 4.37 -2.13 -0.35
CA LEU A 48 3.85 -1.46 0.83
C LEU A 48 2.89 -0.36 0.38
N VAL A 49 1.60 -0.56 0.66
CA VAL A 49 0.53 0.34 0.20
C VAL A 49 -0.23 0.91 1.39
N PRO A 50 -0.45 2.23 1.45
CA PRO A 50 -1.39 2.80 2.38
C PRO A 50 -2.82 2.60 1.85
N TYR A 51 -3.76 2.30 2.72
CA TYR A 51 -5.16 2.09 2.38
C TYR A 51 -6.04 2.48 3.56
N ASP A 52 -7.34 2.62 3.35
CA ASP A 52 -8.29 2.96 4.40
C ASP A 52 -8.83 1.69 5.05
N ALA A 53 -8.47 1.47 6.32
CA ALA A 53 -8.75 0.22 7.01
C ALA A 53 -10.06 0.26 7.80
N ASP A 54 -10.92 -0.74 7.62
CA ASP A 54 -12.12 -0.90 8.44
C ASP A 54 -11.81 -1.61 9.78
N CYS A 55 -12.82 -1.80 10.63
CA CYS A 55 -12.69 -2.42 11.95
C CYS A 55 -12.19 -3.88 11.91
N ASN A 56 -12.45 -4.59 10.80
CA ASN A 56 -11.94 -5.93 10.53
C ASN A 56 -10.59 -5.91 9.76
N HIS A 57 -10.02 -4.73 9.55
CA HIS A 57 -8.83 -4.42 8.76
C HIS A 57 -8.99 -4.55 7.23
N SER A 58 -10.16 -4.90 6.70
CA SER A 58 -10.35 -4.94 5.25
C SER A 58 -10.29 -3.53 4.65
N PRO A 59 -9.98 -3.40 3.35
CA PRO A 59 -10.08 -2.13 2.66
C PRO A 59 -11.52 -1.61 2.71
N CYS A 60 -11.66 -0.30 2.91
CA CYS A 60 -12.94 0.40 2.87
C CYS A 60 -12.81 1.76 2.20
N LEU A 61 -13.93 2.49 2.10
CA LEU A 61 -14.03 3.76 1.40
C LEU A 61 -14.49 4.92 2.30
N ARG A 62 -13.74 5.26 3.35
CA ARG A 62 -14.05 6.29 4.37
C ARG A 62 -13.11 7.52 4.33
N ASN A 63 -12.73 7.94 3.12
CA ASN A 63 -11.85 9.10 2.84
C ASN A 63 -10.46 9.07 3.52
N GLY A 64 -10.00 7.92 3.99
CA GLY A 64 -8.70 7.78 4.66
C GLY A 64 -8.71 8.16 6.14
N HIS A 65 -9.89 8.31 6.76
CA HIS A 65 -9.99 8.65 8.19
C HIS A 65 -9.36 7.57 9.08
N THR A 66 -9.25 6.35 8.57
CA THR A 66 -8.65 5.18 9.19
C THR A 66 -7.48 4.63 8.38
N ALA A 67 -6.77 5.52 7.66
CA ALA A 67 -5.57 5.16 6.89
C ALA A 67 -4.62 4.25 7.69
N HIS A 68 -4.23 3.14 7.06
CA HIS A 68 -3.26 2.16 7.54
C HIS A 68 -2.33 1.72 6.41
N TRP A 69 -1.22 1.06 6.74
CA TRP A 69 -0.36 0.37 5.79
C TRP A 69 -0.70 -1.12 5.72
N ALA A 70 -0.69 -1.67 4.51
CA ALA A 70 -0.68 -3.11 4.24
C ALA A 70 0.58 -3.47 3.45
N LEU A 71 1.17 -4.62 3.77
CA LEU A 71 2.25 -5.22 3.02
C LEU A 71 1.69 -6.33 2.14
N ILE A 72 1.67 -6.12 0.83
CA ILE A 72 1.36 -7.14 -0.17
C ILE A 72 2.60 -8.00 -0.36
N CYS A 73 2.50 -9.28 -0.07
CA CYS A 73 3.60 -10.24 -0.13
C CYS A 73 3.32 -11.43 -1.05
N GLY A 74 2.27 -11.35 -1.88
CA GLY A 74 1.93 -12.36 -2.86
C GLY A 74 0.64 -12.03 -3.61
N ILE A 75 0.42 -12.75 -4.70
CA ILE A 75 -0.71 -12.59 -5.62
C ILE A 75 -1.36 -13.95 -5.88
N LEU A 76 -2.67 -13.96 -6.05
CA LEU A 76 -3.46 -15.10 -6.50
C LEU A 76 -4.28 -14.64 -7.71
N ILE A 77 -4.15 -15.38 -8.81
CA ILE A 77 -4.86 -15.09 -10.06
C ILE A 77 -5.89 -16.20 -10.25
N ASP A 78 -7.16 -15.85 -10.16
CA ASP A 78 -8.27 -16.76 -10.43
C ASP A 78 -8.50 -16.83 -11.95
N ASN A 79 -8.65 -18.05 -12.48
CA ASN A 79 -8.84 -18.36 -13.91
C ASN A 79 -7.93 -17.53 -14.86
N PRO A 80 -6.63 -17.86 -14.96
CA PRO A 80 -5.68 -17.13 -15.81
C PRO A 80 -5.90 -17.43 -17.31
N THR A 81 -7.01 -16.95 -17.87
CA THR A 81 -7.23 -16.93 -19.32
C THR A 81 -6.52 -15.73 -19.95
N GLU A 82 -6.50 -15.65 -21.28
CA GLU A 82 -6.04 -14.43 -21.95
C GLU A 82 -6.80 -13.21 -21.38
N SER A 83 -6.06 -12.13 -21.08
CA SER A 83 -6.60 -10.87 -20.54
C SER A 83 -7.16 -10.92 -19.10
N PHE A 84 -6.72 -11.86 -18.25
CA PHE A 84 -7.18 -11.94 -16.85
C PHE A 84 -6.99 -10.63 -16.06
N GLU A 85 -5.96 -9.85 -16.41
CA GLU A 85 -5.64 -8.54 -15.84
C GLU A 85 -6.69 -7.46 -16.11
N LEU A 86 -7.61 -7.67 -17.06
CA LEU A 86 -8.71 -6.75 -17.34
C LEU A 86 -9.88 -6.91 -16.37
N ASP A 87 -10.01 -8.07 -15.70
CA ASP A 87 -11.08 -8.33 -14.74
C ASP A 87 -10.59 -8.14 -13.31
N ALA A 88 -11.07 -7.06 -12.69
CA ALA A 88 -10.84 -6.73 -11.29
C ALA A 88 -11.24 -7.84 -10.30
N ASN A 89 -12.06 -8.81 -10.70
CA ASN A 89 -12.48 -9.93 -9.86
C ASN A 89 -11.51 -11.11 -9.87
N ASN A 90 -10.55 -11.13 -10.79
CA ASN A 90 -9.63 -12.27 -10.95
C ASN A 90 -8.34 -12.10 -10.16
N ILE A 91 -8.06 -10.91 -9.62
CA ILE A 91 -6.79 -10.62 -8.95
C ILE A 91 -6.98 -10.40 -7.46
N TYR A 92 -6.40 -11.31 -6.68
CA TYR A 92 -6.34 -11.24 -5.23
C TYR A 92 -4.89 -11.10 -4.76
N VAL A 93 -4.71 -10.47 -3.61
CA VAL A 93 -3.41 -10.27 -3.00
C VAL A 93 -3.36 -10.80 -1.58
N LEU A 94 -2.21 -11.36 -1.22
CA LEU A 94 -1.88 -11.82 0.12
C LEU A 94 -1.26 -10.64 0.89
N CYS A 95 -1.93 -10.22 1.96
CA CYS A 95 -1.57 -9.00 2.68
C CYS A 95 -1.30 -9.24 4.17
N LYS A 96 -0.23 -8.62 4.69
CA LYS A 96 0.00 -8.47 6.13
C LYS A 96 -0.41 -7.07 6.58
N HIS A 97 -1.28 -7.01 7.58
CA HIS A 97 -1.69 -5.78 8.24
C HIS A 97 -1.02 -5.67 9.62
N GLY A 98 -0.45 -4.51 9.96
CA GLY A 98 0.40 -4.34 11.15
C GLY A 98 -0.26 -4.59 12.52
N LYS A 99 -1.60 -4.63 12.58
CA LYS A 99 -2.36 -4.96 13.81
C LYS A 99 -3.03 -6.33 13.79
N SER A 100 -2.94 -7.05 12.67
CA SER A 100 -3.53 -8.38 12.52
C SER A 100 -2.45 -9.45 12.65
N LYS A 101 -2.80 -10.58 13.28
CA LYS A 101 -1.95 -11.78 13.30
C LYS A 101 -2.13 -12.63 12.02
N TYR A 102 -3.25 -12.43 11.33
CA TYR A 102 -3.65 -13.24 10.19
C TYR A 102 -3.16 -12.64 8.88
N LEU A 103 -2.80 -13.51 7.94
CA LEU A 103 -2.65 -13.12 6.54
C LEU A 103 -4.05 -12.87 5.97
N ALA A 104 -4.22 -11.73 5.31
CA ALA A 104 -5.46 -11.38 4.66
C ALA A 104 -5.40 -11.67 3.15
N ILE A 105 -6.55 -11.94 2.56
CA ILE A 105 -6.72 -12.07 1.11
C ILE A 105 -7.76 -11.04 0.71
N TRP A 106 -7.39 -10.10 -0.16
CA TRP A 106 -8.28 -9.05 -0.66
C TRP A 106 -8.16 -8.95 -2.17
N LYS A 107 -9.20 -8.43 -2.84
CA LYS A 107 -9.08 -8.07 -4.25
C LYS A 107 -8.10 -6.91 -4.40
N LEU A 108 -7.24 -6.98 -5.42
CA LEU A 108 -6.30 -5.89 -5.71
C LEU A 108 -7.05 -4.59 -6.06
N ALA A 109 -8.19 -4.69 -6.74
CA ALA A 109 -9.03 -3.55 -7.09
C ALA A 109 -9.67 -2.85 -5.87
N ASP A 110 -10.04 -3.60 -4.82
CA ASP A 110 -10.58 -3.01 -3.59
C ASP A 110 -9.50 -2.22 -2.85
N LEU A 111 -8.27 -2.76 -2.82
CA LEU A 111 -7.12 -2.12 -2.22
C LEU A 111 -6.68 -0.86 -2.99
N ASP A 112 -6.72 -0.92 -4.33
CA ASP A 112 -6.50 0.23 -5.22
C ASP A 112 -7.54 1.35 -4.97
N SER A 113 -8.82 0.99 -4.93
CA SER A 113 -9.91 1.92 -4.66
C SER A 113 -9.76 2.57 -3.27
N SER A 114 -9.36 1.77 -2.28
CA SER A 114 -9.09 2.25 -0.93
C SER A 114 -7.88 3.18 -0.87
N ASN A 115 -6.78 2.87 -1.57
CA ASN A 115 -5.62 3.76 -1.67
C ASN A 115 -5.95 5.12 -2.32
N LYS A 116 -6.76 5.11 -3.39
CA LYS A 116 -7.25 6.32 -4.08
C LYS A 116 -8.21 7.17 -3.24
N ASN A 117 -8.77 6.60 -2.18
CA ASN A 117 -9.71 7.32 -1.33
C ASN A 117 -9.02 8.19 -0.28
N LEU A 118 -7.70 8.05 -0.08
CA LEU A 118 -6.97 8.60 1.07
C LEU A 118 -6.82 10.12 0.97
N LYS A 119 -7.92 10.83 1.12
CA LYS A 119 -8.06 12.25 0.78
C LYS A 119 -7.95 13.16 1.99
N GLU A 120 -8.43 12.71 3.14
CA GLU A 120 -8.67 13.55 4.29
C GLU A 120 -7.89 13.11 5.52
N PHE A 121 -7.44 14.11 6.29
CA PHE A 121 -7.01 13.85 7.65
C PHE A 121 -8.23 13.58 8.53
N SER A 122 -8.12 12.57 9.39
CA SER A 122 -9.23 12.16 10.27
C SER A 122 -9.68 13.30 11.19
N PRO A 123 -10.97 13.70 11.16
CA PRO A 123 -11.49 14.73 12.06
C PRO A 123 -11.30 14.37 13.54
N LYS A 124 -11.42 13.08 13.87
CA LYS A 124 -11.20 12.56 15.24
C LYS A 124 -9.78 12.78 15.71
N LYS A 125 -8.79 12.63 14.82
CA LYS A 125 -7.38 12.90 15.14
C LYS A 125 -7.09 14.39 15.24
N GLY A 126 -7.85 15.22 14.51
CA GLY A 126 -7.75 16.67 14.61
C GLY A 126 -8.17 17.24 15.97
N THR A 127 -8.95 16.49 16.75
CA THR A 127 -9.50 16.94 18.04
C THR A 127 -9.00 16.13 19.24
N ASP A 128 -8.05 15.20 19.05
CA ASP A 128 -7.58 14.30 20.12
C ASP A 128 -6.48 14.90 21.02
N GLY A 129 -6.07 16.15 20.77
CA GLY A 129 -5.03 16.85 21.54
C GLY A 129 -3.59 16.45 21.19
N SER A 130 -3.38 15.53 20.25
CA SER A 130 -2.05 15.09 19.81
C SER A 130 -1.52 15.94 18.65
N THR A 131 -0.20 16.03 18.54
CA THR A 131 0.45 16.70 17.41
C THR A 131 0.69 15.70 16.27
N TYR A 132 0.26 16.06 15.06
CA TYR A 132 0.45 15.27 13.86
C TYR A 132 1.25 16.06 12.82
N VAL A 133 2.26 15.40 12.23
CA VAL A 133 2.99 15.95 11.09
C VAL A 133 2.20 15.60 9.83
N LEU A 134 1.67 16.64 9.16
CA LEU A 134 1.00 16.51 7.87
C LEU A 134 1.97 16.90 6.75
N PRO A 135 1.92 16.23 5.59
CA PRO A 135 2.67 16.65 4.42
C PRO A 135 2.09 17.96 3.85
N ASP A 136 2.91 18.69 3.09
CA ASP A 136 2.45 19.84 2.33
C ASP A 136 1.34 19.40 1.36
N GLY A 137 0.25 20.18 1.31
CA GLY A 137 -0.96 19.78 0.55
C GLY A 137 -1.86 18.74 1.24
N GLY A 138 -1.51 18.29 2.45
CA GLY A 138 -2.33 17.38 3.26
C GLY A 138 -2.27 15.91 2.81
N ILE A 139 -3.01 15.05 3.51
CA ILE A 139 -2.94 13.58 3.30
C ILE A 139 -3.30 13.15 1.88
N GLY A 140 -4.24 13.84 1.23
CA GLY A 140 -4.62 13.60 -0.16
C GLY A 140 -3.78 14.33 -1.21
N GLY A 141 -2.80 15.14 -0.78
CA GLY A 141 -1.95 15.91 -1.69
C GLY A 141 -0.87 15.07 -2.37
N GLU A 142 -0.08 15.71 -3.23
CA GLU A 142 1.00 15.09 -4.01
C GLU A 142 2.06 14.42 -3.11
N ASP A 143 2.40 15.05 -1.99
CA ASP A 143 3.34 14.51 -0.99
C ASP A 143 2.68 13.61 0.06
N GLY A 144 1.41 13.22 -0.17
CA GLY A 144 0.52 12.52 0.75
C GLY A 144 0.59 11.00 0.71
N LEU A 145 -0.59 10.38 0.77
CA LEU A 145 -0.81 8.92 0.73
C LEU A 145 -1.59 8.47 -0.50
N CYS A 146 -2.47 9.34 -1.00
CA CYS A 146 -3.40 9.02 -2.07
C CYS A 146 -2.68 8.58 -3.34
N ASN A 147 -3.11 7.47 -3.93
CA ASN A 147 -2.65 6.98 -5.24
C ASN A 147 -1.14 6.73 -5.30
N GLN A 148 -0.55 6.31 -4.18
CA GLN A 148 0.88 6.11 -4.00
C GLN A 148 1.16 4.84 -3.21
N TYR A 149 2.24 4.15 -3.56
CA TYR A 149 2.70 2.95 -2.87
C TYR A 149 4.19 2.72 -3.13
N LEU A 150 4.85 1.95 -2.26
CA LEU A 150 6.26 1.58 -2.43
C LEU A 150 6.37 0.15 -2.94
N VAL A 151 7.22 -0.06 -3.94
CA VAL A 151 7.56 -1.37 -4.48
C VAL A 151 8.97 -1.73 -4.03
N PHE A 152 9.17 -2.98 -3.60
CA PHE A 152 10.46 -3.54 -3.19
C PHE A 152 10.79 -4.75 -4.07
N LYS A 153 12.01 -4.82 -4.60
CA LYS A 153 12.47 -5.89 -5.50
C LYS A 153 13.80 -6.47 -4.99
N GLY A 154 14.13 -7.70 -5.40
CA GLY A 154 15.35 -8.38 -4.97
C GLY A 154 15.23 -9.12 -3.62
N LEU A 155 13.99 -9.42 -3.19
CA LEU A 155 13.69 -10.14 -1.95
C LEU A 155 13.52 -11.66 -2.13
N ASN A 156 13.58 -12.15 -3.37
CA ASN A 156 13.50 -13.59 -3.64
C ASN A 156 14.77 -14.28 -3.08
N PRO A 157 14.63 -15.34 -2.26
CA PRO A 157 15.77 -16.15 -1.91
C PRO A 157 16.31 -16.84 -3.17
N ASN A 158 17.62 -16.72 -3.39
CA ASN A 158 18.34 -17.56 -4.37
C ASN A 158 18.22 -19.04 -3.99
#